data_AF-A0A1V3L783-F1
#
_entry.id   AF-A0A1V3L783-F1
#
_cell.length_a   1.000
_cell.length_b   1.000
_cell.length_c   1.000
_cell.angle_alpha   90.00
_cell.angle_beta   90.00
_cell.angle_gamma   90.00
#
_symmetry.space_group_name_H-M   'P 1'
#
loop_
_entity.id
_entity.type
_entity.pdbx_description
1 polymer ?
#
loop_
_entity_poly.entity_id
_entity_poly.type
_entity_poly.pdbx_seq_one_letter_code
_entity_poly.pdbx_strand_id
1 'polypeptide(L)' 'MRKDIPIQLNPLKTKIARLWEVSTLINFLHTRTDLGQIEPCEMEQALSGVETLLNQYITEIENSIAFILGEEVKHD' A
#
# COMPACT_ATOMS: atom_id res chain seq x y z
N MET A 1 21.98 23.95 -0.97
CA MET A 1 21.15 23.01 -0.20
C MET A 1 19.90 22.70 -1.01
N ARG A 2 19.64 21.43 -1.34
CA ARG A 2 18.42 21.00 -2.06
C ARG A 2 17.20 21.30 -1.18
N LYS A 3 16.50 22.41 -1.43
CA LYS A 3 15.34 22.86 -0.64
C LYS A 3 14.12 21.95 -0.84
N ASP A 4 14.20 21.01 -1.77
CA ASP A 4 13.05 20.29 -2.31
C ASP A 4 12.95 18.86 -1.74
N ILE A 5 13.98 18.39 -1.01
CA ILE A 5 14.00 17.07 -0.38
C ILE A 5 12.81 16.85 0.57
N PRO A 6 12.42 17.79 1.46
CA PRO A 6 11.26 17.59 2.33
C PRO A 6 9.95 17.48 1.54
N ILE A 7 9.81 18.22 0.43
CA ILE A 7 8.64 18.18 -0.45
C ILE A 7 8.53 16.81 -1.14
N GLN A 8 9.67 16.25 -1.54
CA GLN A 8 9.77 14.93 -2.17
C GLN A 8 9.58 13.77 -1.18
N LEU A 9 10.07 13.90 0.06
CA LEU A 9 10.03 12.83 1.06
C LEU A 9 8.68 12.72 1.80
N ASN A 10 7.94 13.82 1.96
CA ASN A 10 6.67 13.77 2.69
C ASN A 10 5.62 12.85 2.05
N PRO A 11 5.40 12.87 0.71
CA PRO A 11 4.53 11.91 0.04
C PRO A 11 4.92 10.45 0.29
N LEU A 12 6.23 10.15 0.28
CA LEU A 12 6.73 8.80 0.56
C LEU A 12 6.45 8.38 2.00
N LYS A 13 6.63 9.27 2.97
CA LYS A 13 6.31 8.99 4.40
C LYS A 13 4.83 8.69 4.60
N THR A 14 3.94 9.44 3.94
CA THR A 14 2.50 9.17 3.98
C THR A 14 2.17 7.80 3.39
N LYS A 15 2.82 7.40 2.30
CA LYS A 15 2.62 6.09 1.66
C LYS A 15 3.12 4.94 2.55
N ILE A 16 4.26 5.12 3.22
CA ILE A 16 4.75 4.16 4.21
C ILE A 16 3.74 3.98 5.36
N ALA A 17 3.13 5.06 5.86
CA ALA A 17 2.11 4.96 6.90
C ALA A 17 0.88 4.16 6.43
N ARG A 18 0.44 4.37 5.19
CA ARG A 18 -0.66 3.59 4.57
C ARG A 18 -0.30 2.11 4.41
N LEU A 19 0.93 1.78 4.06
CA LEU A 19 1.39 0.38 4.00
C LEU A 19 1.35 -0.30 5.38
N TRP A 20 1.62 0.44 6.47
CA TRP A 20 1.47 -0.08 7.83
C TRP A 20 0.00 -0.40 8.18
N GLU A 21 -0.96 0.38 7.68
CA GLU A 21 -2.39 0.09 7.85
C GLU A 21 -2.76 -1.23 7.16
N VAL A 22 -2.30 -1.43 5.92
CA VAL A 22 -2.51 -2.69 5.19
C VAL A 22 -1.85 -3.87 5.90
N SER A 23 -0.63 -3.70 6.39
CA SER A 23 0.07 -4.73 7.18
C SER A 23 -0.72 -5.09 8.44
N THR A 24 -1.34 -4.11 9.10
CA THR A 24 -2.19 -4.33 10.27
C THR A 24 -3.43 -5.16 9.91
N LEU A 25 -4.06 -4.90 8.77
CA LEU A 25 -5.22 -5.69 8.29
C LEU A 25 -4.84 -7.15 8.01
N ILE A 26 -3.70 -7.37 7.34
CA ILE A 26 -3.18 -8.72 7.08
C ILE A 26 -2.88 -9.43 8.39
N ASN A 27 -2.24 -8.75 9.35
CA ASN A 27 -1.94 -9.33 10.65
C ASN A 27 -3.21 -9.64 11.46
N PHE A 28 -4.24 -8.79 11.36
CA PHE A 28 -5.55 -9.06 11.97
C PHE A 28 -6.16 -10.34 11.41
N LEU A 29 -6.14 -10.52 10.09
CA LEU A 29 -6.58 -11.76 9.46
C LEU A 29 -5.72 -12.95 9.95
N HIS A 30 -4.39 -12.83 9.91
CA HIS A 30 -3.48 -13.90 10.30
C HIS A 30 -3.65 -14.37 11.77
N THR A 31 -3.96 -13.44 12.68
CA THR A 31 -4.11 -13.73 14.11
C THR A 31 -5.52 -14.14 14.52
N ARG A 32 -6.50 -14.05 13.61
CA ARG A 32 -7.86 -14.51 13.89
C ARG A 32 -7.90 -16.03 14.03
N THR A 33 -8.43 -16.49 15.16
CA THR A 33 -8.59 -17.93 15.45
C THR A 33 -9.87 -18.51 14.83
N ASP A 34 -10.78 -17.65 14.37
CA ASP A 34 -12.10 -17.98 13.86
C ASP A 34 -12.22 -17.83 12.34
N LEU A 35 -11.10 -17.69 11.60
CA LEU A 35 -11.12 -17.55 10.13
C LEU A 35 -11.91 -18.67 9.44
N GLY A 36 -11.89 -19.89 9.98
CA GLY A 36 -12.65 -21.02 9.45
C GLY A 36 -14.17 -20.93 9.61
N GLN A 37 -14.67 -19.91 10.31
CA GLN A 37 -16.10 -19.58 10.45
C GLN A 37 -16.54 -18.44 9.53
N ILE A 38 -15.60 -17.80 8.82
CA ILE A 38 -15.92 -16.75 7.85
C ILE A 38 -16.35 -17.42 6.55
N GLU A 39 -17.43 -16.92 5.96
CA GLU A 39 -17.89 -17.43 4.66
C GLU A 39 -16.80 -17.21 3.60
N PRO A 40 -16.52 -18.18 2.71
CA PRO A 40 -15.46 -18.06 1.72
C PRO A 40 -15.55 -16.80 0.86
N CYS A 41 -16.76 -16.35 0.52
CA CYS A 41 -16.98 -15.14 -0.26
C CYS A 41 -16.64 -13.85 0.52
N GLU A 42 -16.86 -13.81 1.83
CA GLU A 42 -16.48 -12.68 2.68
C GLU A 42 -14.95 -12.60 2.83
N MET A 43 -14.29 -13.76 2.96
CA MET A 43 -12.84 -13.85 2.96
C MET A 43 -12.24 -13.38 1.64
N GLU A 44 -12.79 -13.83 0.52
CA GLU A 44 -12.35 -13.44 -0.82
C GLU A 44 -12.49 -11.92 -1.04
N GLN A 45 -13.62 -11.33 -0.62
CA GLN A 45 -13.83 -9.88 -0.67
C GLN A 45 -12.81 -9.12 0.18
N ALA A 46 -12.53 -9.59 1.40
CA ALA A 46 -11.55 -8.96 2.28
C ALA A 46 -10.13 -9.02 1.68
N LEU A 47 -9.72 -10.18 1.16
CA LEU A 47 -8.42 -10.37 0.51
C LEU A 47 -8.30 -9.54 -0.77
N SER A 48 -9.33 -9.48 -1.60
CA SER A 48 -9.38 -8.64 -2.81
C SER A 48 -9.25 -7.16 -2.48
N GLY A 49 -9.90 -6.69 -1.40
CA GLY A 49 -9.74 -5.32 -0.90
C GLY A 49 -8.31 -5.02 -0.46
N VAL A 50 -7.66 -5.94 0.26
CA VAL A 50 -6.25 -5.82 0.66
C VAL A 50 -5.33 -5.76 -0.55
N GLU A 51 -5.50 -6.67 -1.51
CA GLU A 51 -4.73 -6.69 -2.76
C GLU A 51 -4.87 -5.39 -3.55
N THR A 52 -6.10 -4.89 -3.69
CA THR A 52 -6.39 -3.61 -4.37
C THR A 52 -5.65 -2.45 -3.71
N LEU A 53 -5.66 -2.36 -2.38
CA LEU A 53 -4.96 -1.31 -1.63
C LEU A 53 -3.43 -1.44 -1.79
N LEU A 54 -2.88 -2.65 -1.75
CA LEU A 54 -1.45 -2.88 -2.00
C LEU A 54 -1.04 -2.39 -3.38
N ASN A 55 -1.76 -2.81 -4.42
CA ASN A 55 -1.48 -2.43 -5.80
C ASN A 55 -1.57 -0.91 -5.99
N GLN A 56 -2.60 -0.28 -5.42
CA GLN A 56 -2.73 1.17 -5.46
C GLN A 56 -1.54 1.87 -4.80
N TYR A 57 -1.11 1.44 -3.62
CA TYR A 57 0.00 2.08 -2.91
C TYR A 57 1.35 1.82 -3.57
N ILE A 58 1.57 0.64 -4.17
CA ILE A 58 2.75 0.36 -4.99
C ILE A 58 2.81 1.35 -6.16
N THR A 59 1.74 1.45 -6.96
CA THR A 59 1.64 2.40 -8.07
C THR A 59 1.88 3.83 -7.62
N GLU A 60 1.28 4.24 -6.50
CA GLU A 60 1.52 5.57 -5.94
C GLU A 60 3.00 5.75 -5.59
N ILE A 61 3.66 4.79 -4.94
CA ILE A 61 5.08 4.87 -4.55
C ILE A 61 5.97 4.98 -5.78
N GLU A 62 5.75 4.14 -6.81
CA GLU A 62 6.47 4.18 -8.08
C GLU A 62 6.37 5.56 -8.74
N ASN A 63 5.17 6.14 -8.80
CA ASN A 63 4.95 7.51 -9.28
C ASN A 63 5.71 8.57 -8.48
N SER A 64 5.78 8.43 -7.16
CA SER A 64 6.60 9.34 -6.34
C SER A 64 8.10 9.16 -6.58
N ILE A 65 8.58 7.93 -6.75
CA ILE A 65 9.99 7.66 -7.04
C ILE A 65 10.37 8.25 -8.41
N ALA A 66 9.57 7.99 -9.44
CA ALA A 66 9.82 8.51 -10.77
C ALA A 66 9.80 10.04 -10.80
N PHE A 67 8.86 10.69 -10.09
CA PHE A 67 8.86 12.14 -9.93
C PHE A 67 10.16 12.67 -9.27
N ILE A 68 10.69 11.96 -8.29
CA ILE A 68 11.95 12.32 -7.61
C ILE A 68 13.15 12.15 -8.54
N LEU A 69 13.16 11.10 -9.35
CA LEU A 69 14.23 10.77 -10.29
C LEU A 69 14.13 11.55 -11.62
N GLY A 70 12.98 12.17 -11.91
CA GLY A 70 12.69 12.81 -13.19
C GLY A 70 12.42 11.81 -14.32
N GLU A 71 11.92 10.62 -13.98
CA GLU A 71 11.63 9.51 -14.90
C GLU A 71 10.13 9.44 -15.23
N GLU A 72 9.77 8.84 -16.36
CA GLU A 72 8.38 8.50 -16.68
C GLU A 72 8.05 7.12 -16.13
N VAL A 73 6.90 6.98 -15.44
CA VAL A 73 6.41 5.66 -15.01
C VAL A 73 5.76 4.95 -16.19
N LYS A 74 6.25 3.76 -16.50
CA LYS A 74 5.59 2.84 -17.42
C LYS A 74 4.89 1.77 -16.59
N HIS A 75 3.56 1.74 -16.67
CA HIS A 75 2.78 0.61 -16.19
C HIS A 75 2.57 -0.32 -17.38
N ASP A 76 3.16 -1.52 -17.34
CA ASP A 76 2.91 -2.62 -18.29
C ASP A 76 1.60 -3.34 -17.95
#